data_AF-A0A2H0FYE3-F1
#
_entry.id   AF-A0A2H0FYE3-F1
#
_cell.length_a   1.000
_cell.length_b   1.000
_cell.length_c   1.000
_cell.angle_alpha   90.00
_cell.angle_beta   90.00
_cell.angle_gamma   90.00
#
_symmetry.space_group_name_H-M   'P 1'
#
loop_
_entity.id
_entity.type
_entity.pdbx_description
1 polymer ?
#
loop_
_entity_poly.entity_id
_entity_poly.type
_entity_poly.pdbx_seq_one_letter_code
_entity_poly.pdbx_strand_id
1 'polypeptide(L)'
;MKQFEKGIQKDPTNEVYRYNYGVLLLGANNFEEAANQFQKAIDLKENYASAYYNLGVTFLKWGAKLQEKAIAEDSGDMTYKEKFAAAVAPLERYLQDNQKDAQIWSFLGKVYANLGQTDKSKEAFEKADLYR
;
A
#
# COMPACT_ATOMS: atom_id res chain seq x y z
N MET A 1 1.16 -18.98 -7.51
CA MET A 1 2.58 -18.64 -7.27
C MET A 1 3.47 -19.12 -8.42
N LYS A 2 3.80 -20.44 -8.55
CA LYS A 2 4.73 -20.97 -9.59
C LYS A 2 4.46 -20.56 -11.05
N GLN A 3 3.21 -20.37 -11.46
CA GLN A 3 2.88 -19.93 -12.83
C GLN A 3 3.24 -18.46 -13.08
N PHE A 4 3.13 -17.59 -12.08
CA PHE A 4 3.50 -16.18 -12.18
C PHE A 4 5.02 -15.99 -12.18
N GLU A 5 5.74 -16.78 -11.37
CA GLU A 5 7.20 -16.82 -11.40
C GLU A 5 7.72 -17.23 -12.79
N LYS A 6 7.13 -18.26 -13.41
CA LYS A 6 7.46 -18.66 -14.78
C LYS A 6 7.12 -17.57 -15.81
N GLY A 7 6.00 -16.89 -15.64
CA GLY A 7 5.60 -15.76 -16.49
C GLY A 7 6.61 -14.61 -16.42
N ILE A 8 7.01 -14.22 -15.21
CA ILE A 8 8.03 -13.19 -14.97
C ILE A 8 9.41 -13.61 -15.48
N GLN A 9 9.77 -14.90 -15.37
CA GLN A 9 11.02 -15.40 -15.96
C GLN A 9 11.00 -15.33 -17.49
N LYS A 10 9.85 -15.58 -18.12
CA LYS A 10 9.69 -15.54 -19.57
C LYS A 10 9.68 -14.11 -20.12
N ASP A 11 9.10 -13.17 -19.37
CA ASP A 11 9.06 -11.75 -19.72
C ASP A 11 9.26 -10.89 -18.46
N PRO A 12 10.54 -10.63 -18.07
CA PRO A 12 10.87 -9.89 -16.85
C PRO A 12 10.57 -8.40 -16.96
N THR A 13 10.29 -7.88 -18.15
CA THR A 13 10.02 -6.47 -18.42
C THR A 13 8.53 -6.15 -18.49
N ASN A 14 7.67 -7.14 -18.29
CA ASN A 14 6.22 -6.95 -18.33
C ASN A 14 5.69 -6.46 -16.98
N GLU A 15 5.36 -5.18 -16.91
CA GLU A 15 4.82 -4.55 -15.71
C GLU A 15 3.46 -5.14 -15.31
N VAL A 16 2.65 -5.59 -16.28
CA VAL A 16 1.32 -6.16 -16.04
C VAL A 16 1.42 -7.51 -15.34
N TYR A 17 2.37 -8.37 -15.73
CA TYR A 17 2.60 -9.64 -15.04
C TYR A 17 3.07 -9.42 -13.60
N ARG A 18 3.99 -8.47 -13.38
CA ARG A 18 4.44 -8.12 -12.03
C ARG A 18 3.30 -7.58 -11.17
N TYR A 19 2.52 -6.64 -11.71
CA TYR A 19 1.35 -6.08 -11.05
C TYR A 19 0.34 -7.18 -10.65
N ASN A 20 -0.06 -8.03 -11.60
CA ASN A 20 -1.02 -9.10 -11.34
C ASN A 20 -0.49 -10.12 -10.32
N TYR A 21 0.81 -10.40 -10.32
CA TYR A 21 1.40 -11.24 -9.29
C TYR A 21 1.33 -10.58 -7.91
N GLY A 22 1.65 -9.29 -7.83
CA GLY A 22 1.49 -8.49 -6.61
C GLY A 22 0.07 -8.51 -6.06
N VAL A 23 -0.95 -8.39 -6.91
CA VAL A 23 -2.37 -8.46 -6.51
C VAL A 23 -2.70 -9.80 -5.85
N LEU A 24 -2.22 -10.90 -6.43
CA LEU A 24 -2.44 -12.23 -5.86
C LEU A 24 -1.71 -12.43 -4.54
N LEU A 25 -0.49 -11.93 -4.43
CA LEU A 25 0.30 -11.98 -3.20
C LEU A 25 -0.36 -11.16 -2.09
N LEU A 26 -0.88 -9.98 -2.42
CA LEU A 26 -1.64 -9.15 -1.49
C LEU A 26 -2.91 -9.87 -1.00
N GLY A 27 -3.65 -10.52 -1.90
CA GLY A 27 -4.81 -11.35 -1.53
C GLY A 27 -4.45 -12.53 -0.62
N ALA A 28 -3.22 -13.05 -0.74
CA ALA A 28 -2.67 -14.07 0.14
C ALA A 28 -2.02 -13.52 1.43
N ASN A 29 -2.11 -12.21 1.69
CA ASN A 29 -1.42 -11.51 2.78
C ASN A 29 0.12 -11.70 2.80
N ASN A 30 0.72 -12.04 1.65
CA ASN A 30 2.17 -12.08 1.49
C ASN A 30 2.67 -10.66 1.16
N PHE A 31 2.63 -9.78 2.16
CA PHE A 31 2.81 -8.34 1.98
C PHE A 31 4.19 -7.94 1.46
N GLU A 32 5.24 -8.61 1.93
CA GLU A 32 6.62 -8.31 1.53
C GLU A 32 6.82 -8.55 0.03
N GLU A 33 6.46 -9.73 -0.45
CA GLU A 33 6.60 -10.04 -1.87
C GLU A 33 5.60 -9.26 -2.72
N ALA A 34 4.39 -8.97 -2.21
CA ALA A 34 3.45 -8.10 -2.91
C ALA A 34 4.04 -6.70 -3.15
N ALA A 35 4.62 -6.09 -2.10
CA ALA A 35 5.26 -4.79 -2.20
C ALA A 35 6.43 -4.81 -3.21
N ASN A 36 7.25 -5.86 -3.17
CA ASN A 36 8.34 -6.06 -4.14
C ASN A 36 7.85 -6.11 -5.59
N GLN A 37 6.77 -6.84 -5.85
CA GLN A 37 6.22 -6.96 -7.21
C GLN A 37 5.58 -5.65 -7.69
N PHE A 38 4.88 -4.93 -6.82
CA PHE A 38 4.35 -3.61 -7.18
C PHE A 38 5.45 -2.59 -7.43
N GLN A 39 6.51 -2.57 -6.61
CA GLN A 39 7.66 -1.70 -6.83
C GLN A 39 8.31 -1.97 -8.19
N LYS A 40 8.57 -3.25 -8.53
CA LYS A 40 9.12 -3.60 -9.84
C LYS A 40 8.19 -3.25 -11.00
N ALA A 41 6.87 -3.29 -10.80
CA ALA A 41 5.92 -2.82 -11.81
C ALA A 41 5.99 -1.30 -12.01
N ILE A 42 6.19 -0.54 -10.93
CA ILE A 42 6.42 0.91 -10.97
C ILE A 42 7.76 1.24 -11.65
N ASP A 43 8.82 0.49 -11.34
CA ASP A 43 10.14 0.70 -11.95
C ASP A 43 10.13 0.48 -13.48
N LEU A 44 9.25 -0.40 -13.97
CA LEU A 44 9.04 -0.63 -15.40
C LEU A 44 8.09 0.39 -16.04
N LYS A 45 7.16 0.95 -15.26
CA LYS A 45 6.16 1.92 -15.70
C LYS A 45 5.90 2.94 -14.60
N GLU A 46 6.62 4.06 -14.67
CA GLU A 46 6.62 5.09 -13.63
C GLU A 46 5.23 5.71 -13.37
N ASN A 47 4.35 5.75 -14.37
CA ASN A 47 3.00 6.29 -14.23
C ASN A 47 1.93 5.18 -14.03
N TYR A 48 2.29 4.07 -13.39
CA TYR A 48 1.36 2.96 -13.16
C TYR A 48 0.49 3.21 -11.91
N ALA A 49 -0.54 4.04 -12.05
CA ALA A 49 -1.43 4.44 -10.95
C ALA A 49 -1.95 3.26 -10.11
N SER A 50 -2.42 2.18 -10.75
CA SER A 50 -2.91 0.99 -10.05
C SER A 50 -1.83 0.29 -9.20
N ALA A 51 -0.56 0.33 -9.62
CA ALA A 51 0.54 -0.24 -8.85
C ALA A 51 0.84 0.61 -7.60
N TYR A 52 0.80 1.94 -7.70
CA TYR A 52 0.90 2.83 -6.53
C TYR A 52 -0.26 2.62 -5.55
N TYR A 53 -1.50 2.55 -6.05
CA TYR A 53 -2.68 2.23 -5.22
C TYR A 53 -2.44 0.96 -4.42
N ASN A 54 -2.09 -0.15 -5.09
CA ASN A 54 -1.93 -1.43 -4.43
C ASN A 54 -0.69 -1.50 -3.54
N LEU A 55 0.40 -0.79 -3.88
CA LEU A 55 1.57 -0.69 -3.01
C LEU A 55 1.22 0.01 -1.69
N GLY A 56 0.50 1.14 -1.75
CA GLY A 56 0.01 1.85 -0.57
C GLY A 56 -0.94 1.01 0.28
N VAL A 57 -1.89 0.32 -0.34
CA VAL A 57 -2.80 -0.61 0.34
C VAL A 57 -2.05 -1.80 0.95
N THR A 58 -1.01 -2.30 0.29
CA THR A 58 -0.16 -3.39 0.80
C THR A 58 0.51 -2.97 2.11
N PHE A 59 1.14 -1.81 2.14
CA PHE A 59 1.80 -1.29 3.33
C PHE A 59 0.81 -0.95 4.45
N LEU A 60 -0.35 -0.39 4.12
CA LEU A 60 -1.43 -0.15 5.08
C LEU A 60 -1.88 -1.45 5.78
N LYS A 61 -2.16 -2.50 4.99
CA LYS A 61 -2.60 -3.80 5.51
C LYS A 61 -1.50 -4.50 6.29
N TRP A 62 -0.25 -4.40 5.84
CA TRP A 62 0.90 -4.95 6.55
C TRP A 62 1.09 -4.27 7.91
N GLY A 63 1.05 -2.94 7.94
CA GLY A 63 1.11 -2.16 9.18
C GLY A 63 -0.01 -2.55 10.14
N ALA A 64 -1.26 -2.61 9.66
CA ALA A 64 -2.40 -3.03 10.49
C ALA A 64 -2.20 -4.43 11.10
N LYS A 65 -1.71 -5.41 10.34
CA LYS A 65 -1.46 -6.76 10.85
C LYS A 65 -0.32 -6.81 11.88
N LEU A 66 0.75 -6.05 11.66
CA LEU A 66 1.85 -5.95 12.63
C LEU A 66 1.40 -5.25 13.92
N GLN A 67 0.55 -4.23 13.79
CA GLN A 67 -0.01 -3.51 14.93
C GLN A 67 -0.90 -4.42 15.77
N GLU A 68 -1.81 -5.16 15.12
CA GLU A 68 -2.67 -6.14 15.76
C GLU A 68 -1.84 -7.17 16.53
N LYS A 69 -0.78 -7.69 15.89
CA LYS A 69 0.16 -8.62 16.54
C LYS A 69 0.85 -8.00 17.76
N ALA A 70 1.37 -6.78 17.63
CA ALA A 70 2.07 -6.11 18.71
C ALA A 70 1.17 -5.85 19.93
N ILE A 71 -0.10 -5.50 19.69
CA ILE A 71 -1.12 -5.31 20.74
C ILE A 71 -1.48 -6.65 21.37
N ALA A 72 -1.72 -7.69 20.57
CA ALA A 72 -2.09 -9.01 21.06
C ALA A 72 -0.99 -9.66 21.91
N GLU A 73 0.27 -9.39 21.59
CA GLU A 73 1.45 -9.91 22.30
C GLU A 73 1.94 -8.98 23.42
N ASP A 74 1.34 -7.79 23.58
CA ASP A 74 1.82 -6.72 24.48
C ASP A 74 3.33 -6.45 24.34
N SER A 75 3.84 -6.53 23.11
CA SER A 75 5.28 -6.61 22.84
C SER A 75 5.96 -5.23 22.75
N GLY A 76 5.19 -4.15 22.64
CA GLY A 76 5.69 -2.82 22.34
C GLY A 76 6.37 -2.68 20.97
N ASP A 77 6.26 -3.69 20.09
CA ASP A 77 6.82 -3.67 18.74
C ASP A 77 6.19 -2.55 17.91
N MET A 78 7.03 -1.64 17.40
CA MET A 78 6.60 -0.47 16.61
C MET A 78 6.89 -0.61 15.11
N THR A 79 7.30 -1.78 14.61
CA THR A 79 7.54 -2.05 13.18
C THR A 79 6.32 -1.77 12.31
N TYR A 80 5.11 -1.83 12.88
CA TYR A 80 3.88 -1.41 12.18
C TYR A 80 3.93 0.06 11.72
N LYS A 81 4.57 0.96 12.49
CA LYS A 81 4.70 2.38 12.14
C LYS A 81 5.57 2.57 10.89
N GLU A 82 6.60 1.77 10.71
CA GLU A 82 7.44 1.81 9.50
C GLU A 82 6.61 1.46 8.26
N LYS A 83 5.72 0.47 8.37
CA LYS A 83 4.82 0.09 7.27
C LYS A 83 3.76 1.16 7.02
N PHE A 84 3.18 1.75 8.06
CA PHE A 84 2.28 2.91 7.87
C PHE A 84 3.01 4.07 7.18
N ALA A 85 4.26 4.39 7.57
CA ALA A 85 5.04 5.43 6.92
C ALA A 85 5.30 5.11 5.43
N ALA A 86 5.62 3.86 5.11
CA ALA A 86 5.82 3.39 3.73
C ALA A 86 4.55 3.46 2.87
N ALA A 87 3.36 3.46 3.47
CA ALA A 87 2.10 3.61 2.75
C ALA A 87 1.86 5.05 2.23
N VAL A 88 2.44 6.07 2.86
CA VAL A 88 2.12 7.48 2.58
C VAL A 88 2.46 7.86 1.14
N ALA A 89 3.72 7.73 0.74
CA ALA A 89 4.20 8.16 -0.58
C ALA A 89 3.43 7.52 -1.77
N PRO A 90 3.19 6.20 -1.82
CA PRO A 90 2.43 5.61 -2.92
C PRO A 90 0.96 6.04 -2.94
N LEU A 91 0.32 6.23 -1.78
CA LEU A 91 -1.06 6.74 -1.71
C LEU A 91 -1.14 8.21 -2.17
N GLU A 92 -0.22 9.06 -1.73
CA GLU A 92 -0.12 10.45 -2.18
C GLU A 92 0.16 10.54 -3.68
N ARG A 93 1.05 9.68 -4.22
CA ARG A 93 1.34 9.62 -5.66
C ARG A 93 0.10 9.25 -6.46
N TYR A 94 -0.67 8.25 -6.03
CA TYR A 94 -1.94 7.91 -6.68
C TYR A 94 -2.94 9.09 -6.66
N LEU A 95 -3.01 9.84 -5.55
CA LEU A 95 -3.90 10.99 -5.42
C LEU A 95 -3.55 12.17 -6.33
N GLN A 96 -2.32 12.28 -6.82
CA GLN A 96 -1.95 13.38 -7.74
C GLN A 96 -2.88 13.42 -8.96
N ASP A 97 -3.23 12.25 -9.50
CA ASP A 97 -4.14 12.09 -10.64
C ASP A 97 -5.59 11.81 -10.22
N ASN A 98 -5.81 11.42 -8.96
CA ASN A 98 -7.11 10.96 -8.43
C ASN A 98 -7.54 11.74 -7.18
N GLN A 99 -7.43 13.06 -7.21
CA GLN A 99 -7.54 13.94 -6.03
C GLN A 99 -8.84 13.83 -5.24
N LYS A 100 -9.91 13.34 -5.86
CA LYS A 100 -11.24 13.17 -5.25
C LYS A 100 -11.55 11.74 -4.83
N ASP A 101 -10.55 10.85 -4.78
CA ASP A 101 -10.75 9.48 -4.31
C ASP A 101 -10.89 9.46 -2.78
N ALA A 102 -12.15 9.47 -2.31
CA ALA A 102 -12.51 9.45 -0.89
C ALA A 102 -11.94 8.23 -0.13
N GLN A 103 -11.78 7.10 -0.82
CA GLN A 103 -11.25 5.89 -0.20
C GLN A 103 -9.78 6.07 0.15
N ILE A 104 -8.99 6.66 -0.75
CA ILE A 104 -7.57 6.90 -0.48
C ILE A 104 -7.37 7.97 0.59
N TRP A 105 -8.19 9.02 0.61
CA TRP A 105 -8.19 9.96 1.72
C TRP A 105 -8.53 9.29 3.06
N SER A 106 -9.49 8.35 3.08
CA SER A 106 -9.79 7.55 4.28
C SER A 106 -8.61 6.69 4.71
N PHE A 107 -7.85 6.13 3.76
CA PHE A 107 -6.65 5.35 4.06
C PHE A 107 -5.55 6.23 4.62
N LEU A 108 -5.26 7.39 4.02
CA LEU A 108 -4.29 8.34 4.56
C LEU A 108 -4.67 8.83 5.96
N GLY A 109 -5.96 9.10 6.22
CA GLY A 109 -6.44 9.44 7.57
C GLY A 109 -6.06 8.40 8.61
N LYS A 110 -6.27 7.11 8.31
CA LYS A 110 -5.87 5.98 9.17
C LYS A 110 -4.36 5.85 9.29
N VAL A 111 -3.61 6.01 8.20
CA VAL A 111 -2.14 5.97 8.20
C VAL A 111 -1.59 7.05 9.14
N TYR A 112 -2.00 8.31 8.96
CA TYR A 112 -1.51 9.42 9.76
C TYR A 112 -1.92 9.30 11.23
N ALA A 113 -3.12 8.78 11.53
CA ALA A 113 -3.52 8.50 12.91
C ALA A 113 -2.55 7.53 13.60
N ASN A 114 -2.17 6.44 12.91
CA ASN A 114 -1.23 5.44 13.44
C ASN A 114 0.21 5.95 13.56
N LEU A 115 0.55 7.00 12.82
CA LEU A 115 1.82 7.72 12.91
C LEU A 115 1.81 8.84 13.96
N GLY A 116 0.67 9.11 14.61
CA GLY A 116 0.52 10.24 15.55
C GLY A 116 0.48 11.62 14.86
N GLN A 117 0.28 11.67 13.55
CA GLN A 117 0.20 12.90 12.76
C GLN A 117 -1.25 13.42 12.76
N THR A 118 -1.72 13.90 13.91
CA THR A 118 -3.13 14.24 14.17
C THR A 118 -3.71 15.25 13.17
N ASP A 119 -2.97 16.33 12.85
CA ASP A 119 -3.46 17.36 11.94
C ASP A 119 -3.69 16.82 10.52
N LYS A 120 -2.71 16.06 10.00
CA LYS A 120 -2.84 15.42 8.68
C LYS A 120 -3.91 14.35 8.65
N SER A 121 -4.07 13.62 9.75
CA SER A 121 -5.13 12.62 9.88
C SER A 121 -6.50 13.27 9.77
N LYS A 122 -6.71 14.37 10.52
CA LYS A 122 -7.96 15.15 10.47
C LYS A 122 -8.22 15.69 9.08
N GLU A 123 -7.23 16.35 8.46
CA GLU A 123 -7.36 16.88 7.09
C GLU A 123 -7.74 15.78 6.08
N ALA A 124 -7.11 14.62 6.16
CA ALA A 124 -7.39 13.51 5.27
C ALA A 124 -8.81 12.96 5.46
N PHE A 125 -9.30 12.85 6.71
CA PHE A 125 -10.69 12.44 6.95
C PHE A 125 -11.71 13.49 6.50
N GLU A 126 -11.43 14.78 6.67
CA GLU A 126 -12.28 15.85 6.14
C GLU A 126 -12.40 15.78 4.61
N LYS A 127 -11.28 15.54 3.91
CA LYS A 127 -11.31 15.30 2.45
C LYS A 127 -12.05 14.03 2.07
N ALA A 128 -11.90 12.96 2.85
CA ALA A 128 -12.62 11.71 2.61
C ALA A 128 -14.14 11.91 2.70
N ASP A 129 -14.63 12.62 3.72
CA ASP A 129 -16.05 12.92 3.87
C ASP A 129 -16.55 13.92 2.83
N LEU A 130 -15.71 14.89 2.43
CA LEU A 130 -16.03 15.85 1.36
C LEU A 130 -16.28 15.17 0.00
N TYR A 131 -15.57 14.07 -0.29
CA TYR A 131 -15.62 13.38 -1.58
C TYR A 131 -16.47 12.10 -1.59
N ARG A 132 -17.23 11.84 -0.52
CA ARG A 132 -18.02 10.63 -0.32
C ARG A 132 -19.28 10.53 -1.18
#